data_AF-L2FQH4-F1
#
_entry.id   AF-L2FQH4-F1
#
_cell.length_a   1.000
_cell.length_b   1.000
_cell.length_c   1.000
_cell.angle_alpha   90.00
_cell.angle_beta   90.00
_cell.angle_gamma   90.00
#
_symmetry.space_group_name_H-M   'P 1'
#
loop_
_entity.id
_entity.type
_entity.pdbx_description
1 polymer ?
#
loop_
_entity_poly.entity_id
_entity_poly.type
_entity_poly.pdbx_seq_one_letter_code
_entity_poly.pdbx_strand_id
1 'polypeptide(L)'
;ADAADRRAQLSEWDEDSAWEGFESGVENDDDKPSQKRPQRKTPQQRNRIKRRKEAEREAKHQLAMKKKAAQAERIKQIATELAERDAAKSALELAREVGEGSDADDDDEDIDDDAPLRRRQLGKYKLPEKDLELVLPDELQDSLRLLKPEGNLLKDRYRSMLLRGKVEVRRHLPFKKQARSKVTEKWSYKDFKI
;
A
#
# COMPACT_ATOMS: atom_id res chain seq x y z
N ALA A 1 5.06 20.50 -9.64
CA ALA A 1 3.85 21.17 -10.15
C ALA A 1 2.80 20.93 -9.09
N ASP A 2 2.68 21.81 -8.08
CA ASP A 2 2.10 21.36 -6.81
C ASP A 2 1.31 22.42 -6.03
N ALA A 3 1.48 23.72 -6.28
CA ALA A 3 0.73 24.73 -5.52
C ALA A 3 -0.66 25.01 -6.13
N ALA A 4 -0.75 25.02 -7.45
CA ALA A 4 -2.01 25.26 -8.16
C ALA A 4 -2.95 24.05 -8.10
N ASP A 5 -2.41 22.84 -8.24
CA ASP A 5 -3.19 21.60 -8.17
C ASP A 5 -3.70 21.32 -6.75
N ARG A 6 -2.91 21.64 -5.71
CA ARG A 6 -3.37 21.59 -4.32
C ARG A 6 -4.49 22.59 -4.05
N ARG A 7 -4.40 23.80 -4.60
CA ARG A 7 -5.44 24.83 -4.46
C ARG A 7 -6.74 24.46 -5.19
N ALA A 8 -6.64 23.79 -6.34
CA ALA A 8 -7.80 23.26 -7.05
C ALA A 8 -8.47 22.09 -6.29
N GLN A 9 -7.68 21.18 -5.72
CA GLN A 9 -8.21 20.10 -4.87
C GLN A 9 -8.86 20.63 -3.59
N LEU A 10 -8.30 21.65 -2.95
CA LEU A 10 -8.93 22.32 -1.80
C LEU A 10 -10.26 22.99 -2.17
N SER A 11 -10.37 23.58 -3.36
CA SER A 11 -11.61 24.20 -3.84
C SER A 11 -12.71 23.20 -4.21
N GLU A 12 -12.35 21.98 -4.63
CA GLU A 12 -13.31 20.91 -4.95
C GLU A 12 -13.95 20.32 -3.67
N TRP A 13 -13.24 20.34 -2.55
CA TRP A 13 -13.73 19.88 -1.24
C TRP A 13 -14.56 20.93 -0.47
N ASP A 14 -14.38 22.22 -0.76
CA ASP A 14 -15.15 23.31 -0.15
C ASP A 14 -16.59 23.40 -0.71
N GLU A 15 -16.84 22.92 -1.94
CA GLU A 15 -18.17 22.98 -2.57
C GLU A 15 -19.10 21.81 -2.15
N ASP A 16 -18.56 20.69 -1.67
CA ASP A 16 -19.33 19.51 -1.21
C ASP A 16 -19.54 19.45 0.32
N SER A 17 -18.95 20.39 1.09
CA SER A 17 -19.03 20.43 2.57
C SER A 17 -20.18 21.29 3.12
N ALA A 18 -21.13 21.72 2.27
CA ALA A 18 -22.30 22.50 2.71
C ALA A 18 -23.42 21.64 3.33
N TRP A 19 -23.08 20.50 3.94
CA TRP A 19 -24.02 19.62 4.63
C TRP A 19 -23.43 19.17 5.97
N GLU A 20 -23.45 20.08 6.94
CA GLU A 20 -23.10 19.80 8.33
C GLU A 20 -24.11 20.51 9.26
N GLY A 21 -24.79 19.73 10.11
CA GLY A 21 -25.44 20.22 11.33
C GLY A 21 -26.95 20.55 11.26
N PHE A 22 -27.81 19.53 11.34
CA PHE A 22 -29.16 19.71 11.89
C PHE A 22 -29.05 19.73 13.43
N GLU A 23 -28.81 20.90 14.02
CA GLU A 23 -29.04 21.13 15.45
C GLU A 23 -30.49 21.58 15.64
N SER A 24 -31.23 20.81 16.44
CA SER A 24 -32.59 21.13 16.85
C SER A 24 -32.55 21.80 18.22
N GLY A 25 -32.93 23.07 18.27
CA GLY A 25 -33.10 23.88 19.47
C GLY A 25 -34.06 25.03 19.16
N VAL A 26 -35.30 24.89 19.60
CA VAL A 26 -36.39 25.87 19.44
C VAL A 26 -36.27 26.94 20.53
N GLU A 27 -36.10 28.20 20.13
CA GLU A 27 -36.79 29.41 20.66
C GLU A 27 -36.05 30.67 20.18
N ASN A 28 -36.59 31.32 19.13
CA ASN A 28 -36.58 32.76 18.86
C ASN A 28 -37.42 32.98 17.59
N ASP A 29 -38.72 33.16 17.79
CA ASP A 29 -39.64 33.66 16.77
C ASP A 29 -39.43 35.18 16.63
N ASP A 30 -38.63 35.59 15.64
CA ASP A 30 -38.82 36.81 14.82
C ASP A 30 -37.58 37.07 13.96
N ASP A 31 -37.29 36.18 13.01
CA ASP A 31 -36.54 36.51 11.80
C ASP A 31 -36.74 35.40 10.77
N LYS A 32 -37.86 35.46 10.05
CA LYS A 32 -38.10 34.61 8.88
C LYS A 32 -37.35 35.21 7.69
N PRO A 33 -36.23 34.66 7.21
CA PRO A 33 -35.75 35.04 5.89
C PRO A 33 -36.76 34.50 4.89
N SER A 34 -37.60 35.37 4.32
CA SER A 34 -38.44 35.02 3.19
C SER A 34 -37.52 34.68 2.01
N GLN A 35 -37.08 33.43 1.91
CA GLN A 35 -36.33 32.92 0.77
C GLN A 35 -37.25 33.01 -0.45
N LYS A 36 -37.12 34.11 -1.20
CA LYS A 36 -37.85 34.31 -2.46
C LYS A 36 -37.59 33.07 -3.32
N ARG A 37 -38.67 32.37 -3.70
CA ARG A 37 -38.58 31.19 -4.60
C ARG A 37 -37.69 31.58 -5.79
N PRO A 38 -36.66 30.78 -6.13
CA PRO A 38 -35.73 31.15 -7.18
C PRO A 38 -36.49 31.36 -8.49
N GLN A 39 -36.36 32.55 -9.06
CA GLN A 39 -37.01 32.88 -10.32
C GLN A 39 -36.42 32.04 -11.45
N ARG A 40 -37.23 31.75 -12.48
CA ARG A 40 -36.79 30.99 -13.64
C ARG A 40 -35.62 31.73 -14.32
N LYS A 41 -34.53 31.01 -14.58
CA LYS A 41 -33.36 31.56 -15.29
C LYS A 41 -33.76 32.15 -16.63
N THR A 42 -33.30 33.37 -16.91
CA THR A 42 -33.51 34.04 -18.20
C THR A 42 -32.77 33.30 -19.33
N PRO A 43 -33.20 33.43 -20.60
CA PRO A 43 -32.53 32.76 -21.72
C PRO A 43 -31.04 33.14 -21.84
N GLN A 44 -30.67 34.39 -21.57
CA GLN A 44 -29.28 34.83 -21.56
C GLN A 44 -28.44 34.14 -20.48
N GLN A 45 -28.98 34.00 -19.26
CA GLN A 45 -28.31 33.27 -18.17
C GLN A 45 -28.11 31.79 -18.53
N ARG A 46 -29.09 31.16 -19.21
CA ARG A 46 -28.95 29.78 -19.69
C ARG A 46 -27.87 29.65 -20.75
N ASN A 47 -27.79 30.57 -21.70
CA ASN A 47 -26.76 30.56 -22.75
C ASN A 47 -25.35 30.79 -22.18
N ARG A 48 -25.20 31.67 -21.17
CA ARG A 48 -23.93 31.86 -20.46
C ARG A 48 -23.47 30.61 -19.73
N ILE A 49 -24.40 29.91 -19.07
CA ILE A 49 -24.11 28.63 -18.41
C ILE A 49 -23.75 27.54 -19.43
N LYS A 50 -24.46 27.45 -20.56
CA LYS A 50 -24.15 26.51 -21.64
C LYS A 50 -22.73 26.74 -22.18
N ARG A 51 -22.38 27.99 -22.51
CA ARG A 51 -21.03 28.34 -22.98
C ARG A 51 -19.94 27.98 -21.97
N ARG A 52 -20.17 28.22 -20.66
CA ARG A 52 -19.22 27.82 -19.60
C ARG A 52 -19.04 26.29 -19.55
N LYS A 53 -20.15 25.53 -19.60
CA LYS A 53 -20.11 24.07 -19.58
C LYS A 53 -19.43 23.48 -20.82
N GLU A 54 -19.66 24.07 -21.99
CA GLU A 54 -19.02 23.65 -23.24
C GLU A 54 -17.51 23.90 -23.19
N ALA A 55 -17.07 25.08 -22.74
CA ALA A 55 -15.66 25.41 -22.57
C ALA A 55 -14.97 24.47 -21.54
N GLU A 56 -15.64 24.15 -20.44
CA GLU A 56 -15.13 23.20 -19.44
C GLU A 56 -15.01 21.78 -20.03
N ARG A 57 -16.01 21.35 -20.80
CA ARG A 57 -15.98 20.04 -21.49
C ARG A 57 -14.85 19.97 -22.50
N GLU A 58 -14.64 21.02 -23.28
CA GLU A 58 -13.54 21.13 -24.24
C GLU A 58 -12.18 21.11 -23.53
N ALA A 59 -12.03 21.85 -22.44
CA ALA A 59 -10.80 21.83 -21.64
C ALA A 59 -10.52 20.43 -21.07
N LYS A 60 -11.53 19.76 -20.50
CA LYS A 60 -11.42 18.37 -20.03
C LYS A 60 -11.03 17.41 -21.15
N HIS A 61 -11.63 17.55 -22.33
CA HIS A 61 -11.30 16.75 -23.50
C HIS A 61 -9.86 16.97 -23.97
N GLN A 62 -9.41 18.23 -24.06
CA GLN A 62 -8.04 18.56 -24.44
C GLN A 62 -7.02 17.99 -23.43
N LEU A 63 -7.30 18.10 -22.13
CA LEU A 63 -6.45 17.49 -21.09
C LEU A 63 -6.39 15.97 -21.22
N ALA A 64 -7.51 15.30 -21.50
CA ALA A 64 -7.56 13.87 -21.73
C ALA A 64 -6.74 13.47 -22.98
N MET A 65 -6.84 14.23 -24.07
CA MET A 65 -6.06 14.00 -25.30
C MET A 65 -4.56 14.18 -25.06
N LYS A 66 -4.15 15.21 -24.32
CA LYS A 66 -2.75 15.41 -23.92
C LYS A 66 -2.22 14.25 -23.08
N LYS A 67 -3.01 13.74 -22.11
CA LYS A 67 -2.66 12.56 -21.31
C LYS A 67 -2.49 11.32 -22.19
N LYS A 68 -3.39 11.08 -23.14
CA LYS A 68 -3.29 9.97 -24.10
C LYS A 68 -2.04 10.07 -24.98
N ALA A 69 -1.72 11.26 -25.48
CA ALA A 69 -0.50 11.49 -26.27
C ALA A 69 0.77 11.19 -25.46
N ALA A 70 0.85 11.69 -24.23
CA ALA A 70 1.97 11.41 -23.33
C ALA A 70 2.09 9.90 -22.99
N GLN A 71 0.97 9.19 -22.85
CA GLN A 71 0.98 7.73 -22.67
C GLN A 71 1.52 7.02 -23.92
N ALA A 72 1.11 7.45 -25.12
CA ALA A 72 1.60 6.86 -26.37
C ALA A 72 3.11 7.10 -26.55
N GLU A 73 3.63 8.26 -26.17
CA GLU A 73 5.08 8.55 -26.16
C GLU A 73 5.83 7.64 -25.17
N ARG A 74 5.30 7.45 -23.96
CA ARG A 74 5.88 6.50 -22.99
C ARG A 74 5.88 5.06 -23.49
N ILE A 75 4.81 4.61 -24.15
CA ILE A 75 4.75 3.27 -24.74
C ILE A 75 5.85 3.10 -25.80
N LYS A 76 6.10 4.12 -26.62
CA LYS A 76 7.21 4.10 -27.60
C LYS A 76 8.57 4.01 -26.91
N GLN A 77 8.79 4.79 -25.84
CA GLN A 77 10.04 4.73 -25.05
C GLN A 77 10.26 3.34 -24.43
N ILE A 78 9.22 2.75 -23.85
CA ILE A 78 9.31 1.40 -23.28
C ILE A 78 9.60 0.37 -24.38
N ALA A 79 8.99 0.51 -25.56
CA ALA A 79 9.26 -0.39 -26.68
C ALA A 79 10.71 -0.31 -27.17
N THR A 80 11.31 0.89 -27.21
CA THR A 80 12.73 1.06 -27.56
C THR A 80 13.65 0.50 -26.47
N GLU A 81 13.35 0.74 -25.20
CA GLU A 81 14.12 0.21 -24.07
C GLU A 81 14.10 -1.34 -24.03
N LEU A 82 12.95 -1.95 -24.32
CA LEU A 82 12.84 -3.41 -24.41
C LEU A 82 13.64 -3.97 -25.59
N ALA A 83 13.57 -3.34 -26.76
CA ALA A 83 14.35 -3.75 -27.92
C ALA A 83 15.87 -3.65 -27.66
N GLU A 84 16.33 -2.60 -27.00
CA GLU A 84 17.73 -2.44 -26.59
C GLU A 84 18.15 -3.50 -25.56
N ARG A 85 17.30 -3.78 -24.57
CA ARG A 85 17.54 -4.82 -23.56
C ARG A 85 17.63 -6.20 -24.19
N ASP A 86 16.72 -6.52 -25.11
CA ASP A 86 16.70 -7.82 -25.79
C ASP A 86 17.91 -7.98 -26.72
N ALA A 87 18.30 -6.91 -27.43
CA ALA A 87 19.52 -6.90 -28.22
C ALA A 87 20.77 -7.11 -27.33
N ALA A 88 20.86 -6.42 -26.19
CA ALA A 88 21.97 -6.59 -25.25
C ALA A 88 22.05 -8.00 -24.67
N LYS A 89 20.91 -8.62 -24.35
CA LYS A 89 20.84 -10.02 -23.92
C LYS A 89 21.30 -10.97 -25.01
N SER A 90 20.80 -10.82 -26.24
CA SER A 90 21.22 -11.68 -27.36
C SER A 90 22.72 -11.54 -27.66
N ALA A 91 23.29 -10.34 -27.51
CA ALA A 91 24.72 -10.12 -27.68
C ALA A 91 25.54 -10.79 -26.56
N LEU A 92 25.04 -10.77 -25.32
CA LEU A 92 25.64 -11.47 -24.20
C LEU A 92 25.55 -13.00 -24.37
N GLU A 93 24.41 -13.52 -24.82
CA GLU A 93 24.21 -14.94 -25.13
C GLU A 93 25.15 -15.41 -26.24
N LEU A 94 25.28 -14.65 -27.33
CA LEU A 94 26.23 -14.96 -28.41
C LEU A 94 27.69 -14.87 -27.95
N ALA A 95 28.02 -13.91 -27.07
CA ALA A 95 29.36 -13.83 -26.47
C ALA A 95 29.65 -15.02 -25.54
N ARG A 96 28.63 -15.53 -24.84
CA ARG A 96 28.70 -16.75 -24.03
C ARG A 96 28.84 -18.01 -24.91
N GLU A 97 28.20 -18.05 -26.07
CA GLU A 97 28.27 -19.19 -27.00
C GLU A 97 29.61 -19.26 -27.75
N VAL A 98 30.17 -18.12 -28.16
CA VAL A 98 31.48 -18.05 -28.84
C VAL A 98 32.65 -18.19 -27.85
N GLY A 99 32.44 -17.88 -26.57
CA GLY A 99 33.37 -18.13 -25.48
C GLY A 99 33.23 -19.55 -24.91
N GLU A 100 33.61 -20.59 -25.66
CA GLU A 100 33.69 -21.95 -25.13
C GLU A 100 34.63 -22.03 -23.90
N GLY A 101 34.13 -22.58 -22.79
CA GLY A 101 34.98 -23.33 -21.86
C GLY A 101 35.26 -22.76 -20.46
N SER A 102 34.26 -22.27 -19.72
CA SER A 102 34.32 -22.34 -18.25
C SER A 102 33.03 -22.93 -17.70
N ASP A 103 33.05 -24.26 -17.66
CA ASP A 103 32.40 -25.12 -16.68
C ASP A 103 32.53 -24.49 -15.28
N ALA A 104 31.44 -23.89 -14.80
CA ALA A 104 31.21 -23.56 -13.41
C ALA A 104 29.69 -23.42 -13.28
N ASP A 105 29.09 -24.50 -12.79
CA ASP A 105 27.85 -24.56 -12.01
C ASP A 105 27.10 -23.22 -11.90
N ASP A 106 26.07 -23.06 -12.72
CA ASP A 106 25.01 -22.07 -12.49
C ASP A 106 23.65 -22.71 -12.82
N ASP A 107 23.55 -24.01 -12.52
CA ASP A 107 22.29 -24.74 -12.32
C ASP A 107 21.78 -24.54 -10.88
N ASP A 108 22.33 -23.56 -10.15
CA ASP A 108 21.55 -22.82 -9.17
C ASP A 108 20.67 -21.82 -9.94
N GLU A 109 19.59 -22.35 -10.53
CA GLU A 109 18.29 -21.71 -10.30
C GLU A 109 18.01 -21.81 -8.79
N ASP A 110 18.85 -21.15 -7.99
CA ASP A 110 18.45 -20.50 -6.77
C ASP A 110 17.21 -19.74 -7.19
N ILE A 111 16.07 -20.30 -6.80
CA ILE A 111 14.85 -19.55 -6.66
C ILE A 111 15.25 -18.42 -5.74
N ASP A 112 15.69 -17.31 -6.33
CA ASP A 112 16.05 -16.09 -5.66
C ASP A 112 14.81 -15.70 -4.87
N ASP A 113 14.74 -16.12 -3.61
CA ASP A 113 13.79 -15.62 -2.60
C ASP A 113 13.97 -14.09 -2.43
N ASP A 114 15.06 -13.54 -3.01
CA ASP A 114 15.40 -12.13 -3.13
C ASP A 114 15.08 -11.48 -4.49
N ALA A 115 14.51 -12.21 -5.45
CA ALA A 115 13.87 -11.57 -6.60
C ALA A 115 12.80 -10.62 -6.05
N PRO A 116 12.74 -9.34 -6.48
CA PRO A 116 11.74 -8.40 -6.01
C PRO A 116 10.38 -8.73 -6.65
N LEU A 117 9.84 -9.93 -6.37
CA LEU A 117 8.40 -10.12 -6.33
C LEU A 117 7.89 -8.96 -5.47
N ARG A 118 6.94 -8.21 -6.02
CA ARG A 118 6.31 -7.06 -5.35
C ARG A 118 5.67 -7.53 -4.04
N ARG A 119 6.49 -7.64 -3.00
CA ARG A 119 6.12 -8.08 -1.67
C ARG A 119 5.21 -7.02 -1.10
N ARG A 120 3.91 -7.31 -1.09
CA ARG A 120 2.93 -6.39 -0.52
C ARG A 120 2.97 -6.57 0.98
N GLN A 121 3.83 -5.82 1.66
CA GLN A 121 3.87 -5.78 3.12
C GLN A 121 2.48 -5.38 3.61
N LEU A 122 1.78 -6.32 4.26
CA LEU A 122 0.51 -6.05 4.92
C LEU A 122 0.80 -5.63 6.36
N GLY A 123 0.51 -4.36 6.65
CA GLY A 123 0.65 -3.78 7.98
C GLY A 123 2.01 -3.13 8.25
N LYS A 124 2.23 -2.77 9.53
CA LYS A 124 3.39 -1.99 9.99
C LYS A 124 4.67 -2.82 10.15
N TYR A 125 4.53 -4.10 10.48
CA TYR A 125 5.67 -4.95 10.85
C TYR A 125 6.31 -5.57 9.61
N LYS A 126 7.64 -5.70 9.64
CA LYS A 126 8.40 -6.38 8.58
C LYS A 126 8.13 -7.88 8.63
N LEU A 127 8.21 -8.54 7.48
CA LEU A 127 8.14 -10.00 7.41
C LEU A 127 9.30 -10.60 8.22
N PRO A 128 9.06 -11.66 9.02
CA PRO A 128 10.15 -12.38 9.68
C PRO A 128 11.06 -13.01 8.62
N GLU A 129 12.36 -12.94 8.83
CA GLU A 129 13.37 -13.62 8.00
C GLU A 129 13.23 -15.15 8.13
N LYS A 130 13.74 -15.90 7.14
CA LYS A 130 13.74 -17.36 7.18
C LYS A 130 14.84 -17.81 8.14
N ASP A 131 14.54 -18.77 9.02
CA ASP A 131 15.57 -19.38 9.87
C ASP A 131 16.56 -20.14 8.98
N LEU A 132 17.85 -20.10 9.30
CA LEU A 132 18.90 -20.75 8.51
C LEU A 132 19.00 -22.23 8.92
N GLU A 133 18.54 -23.12 8.04
CA GLU A 133 18.51 -24.58 8.27
C GLU A 133 19.74 -25.19 7.59
N LEU A 134 20.87 -25.26 8.31
CA LEU A 134 22.14 -25.78 7.79
C LEU A 134 22.69 -26.87 8.72
N VAL A 135 23.05 -28.02 8.14
CA VAL A 135 23.82 -29.07 8.82
C VAL A 135 25.28 -28.92 8.42
N LEU A 136 26.17 -28.83 9.40
CA LEU A 136 27.60 -28.76 9.15
C LEU A 136 28.13 -30.13 8.67
N PRO A 137 29.18 -30.17 7.84
CA PRO A 137 29.73 -31.43 7.33
C PRO A 137 30.22 -32.37 8.45
N ASP A 138 30.74 -31.81 9.54
CA ASP A 138 31.19 -32.57 10.72
C ASP A 138 30.01 -33.18 11.52
N GLU A 139 28.81 -32.63 11.35
CA GLU A 139 27.58 -33.08 12.01
C GLU A 139 26.73 -33.98 11.10
N LEU A 140 27.09 -34.08 9.81
CA LEU A 140 26.38 -34.87 8.83
C LEU A 140 26.56 -36.35 9.15
N GLN A 141 25.44 -37.02 9.41
CA GLN A 141 25.43 -38.43 9.81
C GLN A 141 25.46 -39.34 8.58
N ASP A 142 26.17 -40.47 8.69
CA ASP A 142 26.29 -41.47 7.62
C ASP A 142 24.96 -42.20 7.30
N SER A 143 23.95 -42.08 8.16
CA SER A 143 22.66 -42.76 7.97
C SER A 143 21.44 -41.89 8.24
N LEU A 144 20.42 -42.00 7.37
CA LEU A 144 19.15 -41.27 7.48
C LEU A 144 18.35 -41.58 8.75
N ARG A 145 18.60 -42.73 9.40
CA ARG A 145 17.94 -43.09 10.65
C ARG A 145 18.43 -42.28 11.85
N LEU A 146 19.69 -41.84 11.79
CA LEU A 146 20.32 -41.02 12.83
C LEU A 146 20.18 -39.53 12.55
N LEU A 147 19.89 -39.16 11.30
CA LEU A 147 19.66 -37.79 10.88
C LEU A 147 18.45 -37.21 11.64
N LYS A 148 18.70 -36.17 12.42
CA LYS A 148 17.64 -35.38 13.02
C LYS A 148 17.16 -34.39 11.96
N PRO A 149 15.83 -34.30 11.73
CA PRO A 149 15.31 -33.27 10.84
C PRO A 149 15.55 -31.91 11.49
N GLU A 150 16.25 -31.04 10.77
CA GLU A 150 16.43 -29.65 11.15
C GLU A 150 15.23 -28.81 10.69
N GLY A 151 15.05 -27.66 11.33
CA GLY A 151 14.03 -26.70 10.94
C GLY A 151 12.68 -26.86 11.63
N ASN A 152 11.83 -25.84 11.45
CA ASN A 152 10.48 -25.80 12.01
C ASN A 152 9.44 -25.53 10.93
N LEU A 153 8.78 -26.59 10.48
CA LEU A 153 7.75 -26.52 9.43
C LEU A 153 6.59 -25.58 9.76
N LEU A 154 6.25 -25.38 11.04
CA LEU A 154 5.18 -24.45 11.41
C LEU A 154 5.58 -23.00 11.16
N LYS A 155 6.83 -22.65 11.48
CA LYS A 155 7.37 -21.32 11.20
C LYS A 155 7.45 -21.07 9.69
N ASP A 156 7.90 -22.07 8.94
CA ASP A 156 8.06 -21.93 7.48
C ASP A 156 6.70 -21.82 6.77
N ARG A 157 5.72 -22.65 7.15
CA ARG A 157 4.33 -22.51 6.69
C ARG A 157 3.72 -21.16 7.06
N TYR A 158 3.98 -20.67 8.27
CA TYR A 158 3.52 -19.35 8.73
C TYR A 158 4.14 -18.24 7.87
N ARG A 159 5.46 -18.28 7.62
CA ARG A 159 6.15 -17.33 6.73
C ARG A 159 5.59 -17.38 5.31
N SER A 160 5.32 -18.57 4.76
CA SER A 160 4.66 -18.72 3.45
C SER A 160 3.27 -18.04 3.41
N MET A 161 2.48 -18.16 4.47
CA MET A 161 1.19 -17.45 4.58
C MET A 161 1.35 -15.93 4.64
N LEU A 162 2.39 -15.45 5.33
CA LEU A 162 2.73 -14.02 5.38
C LEU A 162 3.21 -13.49 4.03
N LEU A 163 4.10 -14.21 3.34
CA LEU A 163 4.61 -13.87 2.00
C LEU A 163 3.48 -13.79 0.97
N ARG A 164 2.53 -14.74 1.04
CA ARG A 164 1.32 -14.76 0.20
C ARG A 164 0.32 -13.65 0.54
N GLY A 165 0.53 -12.91 1.64
CA GLY A 165 -0.38 -11.88 2.11
C GLY A 165 -1.73 -12.42 2.59
N LYS A 166 -1.82 -13.70 2.96
CA LYS A 166 -3.04 -14.27 3.55
C LYS A 166 -3.23 -13.85 5.00
N VAL A 167 -2.12 -13.63 5.69
CA VAL A 167 -2.05 -13.25 7.10
C VAL A 167 -1.14 -12.03 7.22
N GLU A 168 -1.46 -11.12 8.13
CA GLU A 168 -0.60 -9.97 8.46
C GLU A 168 0.40 -10.32 9.56
N VAL A 169 1.56 -9.65 9.54
CA VAL A 169 2.56 -9.81 10.60
C VAL A 169 2.08 -9.10 11.86
N ARG A 170 2.04 -9.82 12.98
CA ARG A 170 1.69 -9.27 14.29
C ARG A 170 2.79 -9.60 15.31
N ARG A 171 2.97 -8.71 16.28
CA ARG A 171 3.80 -8.96 17.46
C ARG A 171 2.93 -9.49 18.59
N HIS A 172 3.44 -10.47 19.34
CA HIS A 172 2.81 -10.89 20.59
C HIS A 172 2.82 -9.75 21.62
N LEU A 173 1.65 -9.39 22.15
CA LEU A 173 1.53 -8.45 23.27
C LEU A 173 1.52 -9.27 24.57
N PRO A 174 2.60 -9.24 25.37
CA PRO A 174 2.71 -10.10 26.56
C PRO A 174 1.68 -9.74 27.64
N PHE A 175 1.35 -8.44 27.76
CA PHE A 175 0.38 -7.96 28.73
C PHE A 175 -0.47 -6.85 28.13
N LYS A 176 -1.74 -6.79 28.50
CA LYS A 176 -2.58 -5.61 28.27
C LYS A 176 -2.28 -4.56 29.34
N LYS A 177 -2.32 -3.28 28.97
CA LYS A 177 -2.21 -2.18 29.93
C LYS A 177 -3.40 -2.26 30.91
N GLN A 178 -3.12 -2.62 32.16
CA GLN A 178 -4.12 -2.60 33.24
C GLN A 178 -4.10 -1.24 33.94
N ALA A 179 -5.23 -0.83 34.49
CA ALA A 179 -5.29 0.36 35.33
C ALA A 179 -4.44 0.16 36.59
N ARG A 180 -3.76 1.22 37.06
CA ARG A 180 -3.01 1.18 38.32
C ARG A 180 -3.99 1.20 39.49
N SER A 181 -4.22 0.05 40.11
CA SER A 181 -4.96 -0.05 41.37
C SER A 181 -4.01 0.08 42.56
N LYS A 182 -4.46 0.73 43.63
CA LYS A 182 -3.76 0.76 44.91
C LYS A 182 -4.21 -0.46 45.71
N VAL A 183 -3.29 -1.37 46.02
CA VAL A 183 -3.58 -2.46 46.95
C VAL A 183 -3.54 -1.88 48.36
N THR A 184 -4.67 -1.95 49.06
CA THR A 184 -4.79 -1.53 50.46
C THR A 184 -5.06 -2.76 51.31
N GLU A 185 -4.44 -2.83 52.48
CA GLU A 185 -4.78 -3.85 53.47
C GLU A 185 -6.20 -3.63 53.98
N LYS A 186 -6.94 -4.72 54.22
CA LYS A 186 -8.24 -4.65 54.89
C LYS A 186 -8.04 -4.12 56.31
N TRP A 187 -8.99 -3.31 56.79
CA TRP A 187 -8.94 -2.66 58.10
C TRP A 187 -8.77 -3.66 59.26
N SER A 188 -9.38 -4.84 59.13
CA SER A 188 -9.27 -5.94 60.11
C SER A 188 -7.83 -6.35 60.43
N TYR A 189 -6.91 -6.22 59.46
CA TYR A 189 -5.49 -6.56 59.66
C TYR A 189 -4.66 -5.36 60.13
N LYS A 190 -5.13 -4.13 59.90
CA LYS A 190 -4.45 -2.91 60.38
C LYS A 190 -4.61 -2.71 61.88
N ASP A 191 -5.78 -3.06 62.39
CA ASP A 191 -6.15 -2.83 63.79
C ASP A 191 -5.91 -4.06 64.67
N PHE A 192 -5.21 -5.08 64.16
CA PHE A 192 -4.90 -6.29 64.92
C PHE A 192 -3.85 -5.99 65.99
N LYS A 193 -4.25 -6.10 67.27
CA LYS A 193 -3.37 -6.02 68.43
C LYS A 193 -3.44 -7.33 69.22
N ILE A 194 -2.27 -7.82 69.64
CA ILE A 194 -2.08 -9.02 70.48
C ILE A 194 -2.21 -8.63 71.95
#